data_AF-A0A2U2P9X5-F1
#
_entry.id   AF-A0A2U2P9X5-F1
#
_cell.length_a   1.000
_cell.length_b   1.000
_cell.length_c   1.000
_cell.angle_alpha   90.00
_cell.angle_beta   90.00
_cell.angle_gamma   90.00
#
_symmetry.space_group_name_H-M   'P 1'
#
loop_
_entity.id
_entity.type
_entity.pdbx_description
1 polymer ?
#
loop_
_entity_poly.entity_id
_entity_poly.type
_entity_poly.pdbx_seq_one_letter_code
_entity_poly.pdbx_strand_id
1 'polypeptide(L)'
;KLPATQFKHRRLPIDSYKGGIITDISQVGGYPQYKGKPYKDSDNDGIPDEWETKNGLNPKDGSDSAKYASNGYTNIENYLNSLVNVDIVKPAQ
;
A
#
# COMPACT_ATOMS: atom_id res chain seq x y z
N LYS A 1 19.36 -0.87 -14.20
CA LYS A 1 20.01 -1.26 -15.49
C LYS A 1 18.88 -1.72 -16.40
N LEU A 2 18.67 -1.09 -17.57
CA LEU A 2 17.61 -1.52 -18.49
C LEU A 2 17.85 -2.99 -18.90
N PRO A 3 16.81 -3.84 -18.97
CA PRO A 3 16.98 -5.24 -19.32
C PRO A 3 17.50 -5.36 -20.77
N ALA A 4 18.52 -6.20 -20.99
CA ALA A 4 19.09 -6.45 -22.33
C ALA A 4 18.06 -7.07 -23.28
N THR A 5 17.12 -7.88 -22.75
CA THR A 5 15.98 -8.44 -23.48
C THR A 5 14.77 -8.53 -22.53
N GLN A 6 13.70 -7.78 -22.79
CA GLN A 6 12.45 -7.87 -22.02
C GLN A 6 11.44 -8.85 -22.66
N PHE A 7 11.53 -9.08 -23.97
CA PHE A 7 10.63 -9.95 -24.73
C PHE A 7 11.44 -10.91 -25.61
N LYS A 8 10.99 -12.16 -25.75
CA LYS A 8 11.58 -13.16 -26.66
C LYS A 8 11.46 -12.76 -28.14
N HIS A 9 10.41 -12.01 -28.49
CA HIS A 9 10.22 -11.39 -29.80
C HIS A 9 9.84 -9.93 -29.62
N ARG A 10 10.53 -9.02 -30.31
CA ARG A 10 10.22 -7.59 -30.29
C ARG A 10 10.11 -7.08 -31.73
N ARG A 11 8.95 -6.50 -32.07
CA ARG A 11 8.71 -5.89 -33.39
C ARG A 11 9.26 -4.47 -33.51
N LEU A 12 9.49 -3.80 -32.38
CA LEU A 12 9.90 -2.41 -32.30
C LEU A 12 11.32 -2.26 -31.71
N PRO A 13 12.07 -1.20 -32.03
CA PRO A 13 13.37 -0.92 -31.41
C PRO A 13 13.30 -0.75 -29.87
N ILE A 14 14.42 -0.97 -29.16
CA ILE A 14 14.46 -0.87 -27.69
C ILE A 14 14.21 0.54 -27.15
N ASP A 15 14.42 1.56 -27.97
CA ASP A 15 14.23 2.97 -27.69
C ASP A 15 12.82 3.50 -28.01
N SER A 16 11.88 2.62 -28.37
CA SER A 16 10.47 2.98 -28.67
C SER A 16 9.76 3.70 -27.52
N TYR A 17 10.26 3.57 -26.29
CA TYR A 17 9.77 4.32 -25.14
C TYR A 17 9.99 5.84 -25.26
N LYS A 18 10.99 6.28 -26.03
CA LYS A 18 11.19 7.70 -26.37
C LYS A 18 10.12 8.24 -27.33
N GLY A 19 9.47 7.35 -28.09
CA GLY A 19 8.34 7.66 -28.96
C GLY A 19 6.97 7.50 -28.30
N GLY A 20 6.92 7.29 -26.97
CA GLY A 20 5.68 7.16 -26.19
C GLY A 20 5.19 5.72 -25.97
N ILE A 21 5.87 4.70 -26.52
CA ILE A 21 5.50 3.30 -26.31
C ILE A 21 6.28 2.74 -25.12
N ILE A 22 5.69 2.84 -23.94
CA ILE A 22 6.27 2.36 -22.68
C ILE A 22 5.94 0.88 -22.52
N THR A 23 6.97 0.03 -22.49
CA THR A 23 6.85 -1.42 -22.27
C THR A 23 7.29 -1.84 -20.87
N ASP A 24 8.02 -0.98 -20.16
CA ASP A 24 8.48 -1.21 -18.79
C ASP A 24 8.45 0.08 -18.00
N ILE A 25 8.04 0.02 -16.73
CA ILE A 25 7.91 1.21 -15.90
C ILE A 25 9.28 1.86 -15.61
N SER A 26 10.38 1.10 -15.70
CA SER A 26 11.74 1.64 -15.61
C SER A 26 12.09 2.60 -16.75
N GLN A 27 11.39 2.55 -17.88
CA GLN A 27 11.60 3.47 -19.01
C GLN A 27 11.14 4.90 -18.72
N VAL A 28 10.31 5.09 -17.70
CA VAL A 28 9.78 6.40 -17.29
C VAL A 28 10.16 6.79 -15.85
N GLY A 29 11.19 6.15 -15.29
CA GLY A 29 11.72 6.48 -13.97
C GLY A 29 11.50 5.40 -12.90
N GLY A 30 10.80 4.31 -13.22
CA GLY A 30 10.61 3.18 -12.31
C GLY A 30 9.55 3.43 -11.22
N TYR A 31 9.33 2.42 -10.38
CA TYR A 31 8.54 2.63 -9.16
C TYR A 31 9.33 3.50 -8.18
N PRO A 32 8.68 4.44 -7.47
CA PRO A 32 9.32 5.16 -6.39
C PRO A 32 9.81 4.17 -5.33
N GLN A 33 11.03 4.37 -4.84
CA GLN A 33 11.53 3.60 -3.72
C GLN A 33 10.93 4.15 -2.43
N TYR A 34 10.03 3.38 -1.82
CA TYR A 34 9.50 3.69 -0.50
C TYR A 34 10.58 3.44 0.55
N LYS A 35 11.25 4.50 1.01
CA LYS A 35 12.20 4.46 2.13
C LYS A 35 11.45 4.74 3.43
N GLY A 36 10.69 3.74 3.89
CA GLY A 36 10.01 3.76 5.17
C GLY A 36 10.33 2.52 5.98
N LYS A 37 10.25 2.62 7.29
CA LYS A 37 10.15 1.43 8.15
C LYS A 37 8.67 1.03 8.13
N PRO A 38 8.28 -0.09 7.51
CA PRO A 38 6.90 -0.55 7.57
C PRO A 38 6.55 -0.81 9.04
N TYR A 39 5.29 -0.57 9.39
CA TYR A 39 4.77 -1.03 10.66
C TYR A 39 4.83 -2.55 10.70
N LYS A 40 5.01 -3.09 11.90
CA LYS A 40 4.97 -4.54 12.08
C LYS A 40 3.50 -4.95 12.11
N ASP A 41 3.15 -5.80 11.16
CA ASP A 41 1.84 -6.42 11.00
C ASP A 41 2.14 -7.94 10.90
N SER A 42 1.83 -8.65 11.96
CA SER A 42 2.25 -10.05 12.16
C SER A 42 1.35 -11.05 11.43
N ASP A 43 0.10 -10.71 11.15
CA ASP A 43 -0.86 -11.55 10.43
C ASP A 43 -1.24 -11.03 9.03
N ASN A 44 -0.66 -9.89 8.63
CA ASN A 44 -0.81 -9.23 7.33
C ASN A 44 -2.26 -8.84 7.02
N ASP A 45 -2.98 -8.39 8.04
CA ASP A 45 -4.39 -8.01 7.94
C ASP A 45 -4.63 -6.52 7.61
N GLY A 46 -3.54 -5.74 7.57
CA GLY A 46 -3.54 -4.30 7.28
C GLY A 46 -3.50 -3.41 8.52
N ILE A 47 -3.51 -3.98 9.73
CA ILE A 47 -3.44 -3.27 11.01
C ILE A 47 -2.07 -3.52 11.68
N PRO A 48 -1.41 -2.49 12.23
CA PRO A 48 -0.18 -2.67 13.00
C PRO A 48 -0.41 -3.37 14.34
N ASP A 49 0.51 -4.27 14.73
CA ASP A 49 0.52 -4.98 16.02
C ASP A 49 0.35 -4.02 17.22
N GLU A 50 0.96 -2.84 17.14
CA GLU A 50 0.91 -1.80 18.18
C GLU A 50 -0.49 -1.22 18.35
N TRP A 51 -1.22 -1.04 17.26
CA TRP A 51 -2.59 -0.53 17.28
C TRP A 51 -3.54 -1.61 17.79
N GLU A 52 -3.37 -2.85 17.36
CA GLU A 52 -4.16 -3.98 17.83
C GLU A 52 -4.02 -4.18 19.34
N THR A 53 -2.78 -4.21 19.83
CA THR A 53 -2.51 -4.36 21.27
C THR A 53 -3.15 -3.23 22.09
N LYS A 54 -3.16 -2.00 21.56
CA LYS A 54 -3.77 -0.84 22.21
C LYS A 54 -5.30 -0.91 22.23
N ASN A 55 -5.91 -1.56 21.24
CA ASN A 55 -7.36 -1.74 21.13
C ASN A 55 -7.84 -3.08 21.73
N GLY A 56 -6.94 -3.88 22.30
CA GLY A 56 -7.27 -5.17 22.92
C GLY A 56 -7.53 -6.30 21.91
N LEU A 57 -7.00 -6.15 20.69
CA LEU A 57 -7.07 -7.10 19.59
C LEU A 57 -5.88 -8.07 19.64
N ASN A 58 -5.94 -9.11 18.81
CA ASN A 58 -4.92 -10.16 18.81
C ASN A 58 -4.09 -10.06 17.53
N PRO A 59 -2.82 -9.61 17.61
CA PRO A 59 -1.92 -9.38 16.47
C PRO A 59 -1.40 -10.67 15.80
N LYS A 60 -2.20 -11.73 15.87
CA LYS A 60 -1.94 -13.03 15.25
C LYS A 60 -3.21 -13.60 14.63
N ASP A 61 -4.33 -12.88 14.70
CA ASP A 61 -5.63 -13.30 14.21
C ASP A 61 -6.14 -12.29 13.20
N GLY A 62 -5.58 -12.27 11.99
CA GLY A 62 -5.96 -11.31 10.94
C GLY A 62 -7.41 -11.38 10.45
N SER A 63 -8.25 -12.21 11.05
CA SER A 63 -9.70 -12.13 10.88
C SER A 63 -10.31 -11.02 11.74
N ASP A 64 -9.59 -10.49 12.72
CA ASP A 64 -10.07 -9.47 13.65
C ASP A 64 -10.10 -8.07 13.03
N SER A 65 -9.24 -7.77 12.04
CA SER A 65 -9.37 -6.58 11.19
C SER A 65 -10.78 -6.39 10.61
N ALA A 66 -11.42 -7.48 10.18
CA ALA A 66 -12.78 -7.49 9.65
C ALA A 66 -13.89 -7.63 10.72
N LYS A 67 -13.54 -7.85 11.99
CA LYS A 67 -14.54 -7.93 13.08
C LYS A 67 -15.06 -6.53 13.41
N TYR A 68 -16.36 -6.46 13.70
CA TYR A 68 -16.99 -5.24 14.19
C TYR A 68 -16.57 -4.95 15.63
N ALA A 69 -16.07 -3.74 15.84
CA ALA A 69 -15.87 -3.17 17.17
C ALA A 69 -17.22 -2.78 17.79
N SER A 70 -17.17 -2.41 19.08
CA SER A 70 -18.36 -2.01 19.86
C SER A 70 -19.09 -0.78 19.33
N ASN A 71 -18.45 0.01 18.45
CA ASN A 71 -19.02 1.18 17.79
C ASN A 71 -19.71 0.86 16.45
N GLY A 72 -19.76 -0.41 16.03
CA GLY A 72 -20.40 -0.84 14.80
C GLY A 72 -19.54 -0.69 13.53
N TYR A 73 -18.29 -0.25 13.65
CA TYR A 73 -17.31 -0.23 12.57
C TYR A 73 -16.33 -1.38 12.70
N THR A 74 -15.75 -1.83 11.59
CA THR A 74 -14.68 -2.82 11.61
C THR A 74 -13.40 -2.25 12.24
N ASN A 75 -12.55 -3.11 12.78
CA ASN A 75 -11.28 -2.67 13.38
C ASN A 75 -10.39 -1.95 12.36
N ILE A 76 -10.38 -2.40 11.10
CA ILE A 76 -9.64 -1.74 10.03
C ILE A 76 -10.16 -0.33 9.70
N GLU A 77 -11.48 -0.13 9.74
CA GLU A 77 -12.07 1.21 9.55
C GLU A 77 -11.69 2.16 10.69
N ASN A 78 -11.72 1.66 11.93
CA ASN A 78 -11.28 2.42 13.09
C ASN A 78 -9.79 2.78 13.00
N TYR A 79 -8.95 1.85 12.55
CA TYR A 79 -7.53 2.10 12.32
C TYR A 79 -7.33 3.17 11.25
N LEU A 80 -7.96 3.04 10.08
CA LEU A 80 -7.89 4.01 8.99
C LEU A 80 -8.33 5.41 9.44
N ASN A 81 -9.41 5.50 10.21
CA ASN A 81 -9.87 6.78 10.77
C ASN A 81 -8.85 7.35 11.76
N SER A 82 -8.17 6.52 12.55
CA SER A 82 -7.14 6.97 13.51
C SER A 82 -5.87 7.51 12.85
N LEU A 83 -5.58 7.11 11.61
CA LEU A 83 -4.44 7.62 10.84
C LEU A 83 -4.69 9.03 10.29
N VAL A 84 -5.95 9.41 10.16
CA VAL A 84 -6.36 10.69 9.59
C VAL A 84 -6.38 11.74 10.70
N ASN A 85 -5.59 12.80 10.53
CA ASN A 85 -5.64 13.94 11.44
C ASN A 85 -6.85 14.83 11.08
N VAL A 86 -7.87 14.77 11.94
CA VAL A 86 -9.13 15.54 11.85
C VAL A 86 -8.94 17.06 11.77
N ASP A 87 -7.83 17.61 12.27
CA ASP A 87 -7.55 19.04 12.16
C ASP A 87 -7.26 19.49 10.71
N ILE A 88 -6.83 18.54 9.88
CA ILE A 88 -6.48 18.78 8.47
C ILE A 88 -7.68 18.52 7.56
N VAL A 89 -8.60 17.63 7.97
CA VAL A 89 -9.79 17.27 7.18
C VAL A 89 -10.89 18.30 7.42
N LYS A 90 -10.78 19.45 6.76
CA LYS A 90 -11.92 20.36 6.65
C LYS A 90 -12.86 19.79 5.58
N PRO A 91 -14.08 19.35 5.92
CA PRO A 91 -15.07 19.07 4.90
C PRO A 91 -15.28 20.35 4.09
N ALA A 92 -15.26 20.24 2.76
CA ALA A 92 -15.66 21.34 1.90
C ALA A 92 -17.11 21.68 2.26
N GLN A 93 -17.31 22.85 2.86
CA GLN A 93 -18.62 23.36 3.27
C GLN A 93 -19.34 23.98 2.07
#